data_AF-A0A3D5J3F1-F1
#
_entry.id   AF-A0A3D5J3F1-F1
#
_cell.length_a   1.000
_cell.length_b   1.000
_cell.length_c   1.000
_cell.angle_alpha   90.00
_cell.angle_beta   90.00
_cell.angle_gamma   90.00
#
_symmetry.space_group_name_H-M   'P 1'
#
loop_
_entity.id
_entity.type
_entity.pdbx_description
1 polymer ?
#
loop_
_entity_poly.entity_id
_entity_poly.type
_entity_poly.pdbx_seq_one_letter_code
_entity_poly.pdbx_strand_id
1 'polypeptide(L)'
;MFEISELKAKKLPELQEIAKSLNVPKFRSLKKLDLVYQILDYQAANPAKTKEALQEEKAEEKKTEDKPKRPRKKIGSDKKPGRPKKAEETTPEAKLEVKDESPAKNNQDSTSKPESKAPKKEKESSKNDDNASRNNNRSTNNRKDSRNNKKDNRNDNNNNNNHKNNGNRDNRNRYREPDYEFDAIIESEGVLDIMQDNYGFLRSSDYNYLTSPDDIYVSQSQIRLFGLKTGDTVLGQIRPPKEGEKYFPLIKINKINGLDPQVVRDRVSFEHLTPLFPKEKFNIADKESSISTRVMDLFSPIGKGQRGMIVSQPKTGKTMLLKDIANAIAANHPEVYQIILLIDERPEEVTDMQRNVQGEVVASTFDKEAHEHVRVANIVLEKAKRLVECGHDVVILLDSITRLARAYNTVQPASGKVLSGGVDANALHKPKRFFGAARNIEGGGSLSIIATALTDTGSKMDEVIFEEFKG
;
A
#
# COMPACT_ATOMS: atom_id res chain seq x y z
N MET A 1 -27.90 -37.14 -1.12
CA MET A 1 -26.93 -36.48 -0.23
C MET A 1 -26.94 -35.02 -0.60
N PHE A 2 -27.02 -34.12 0.37
CA PHE A 2 -26.93 -32.68 0.14
C PHE A 2 -25.51 -32.32 -0.27
N GLU A 3 -25.36 -31.40 -1.21
CA GLU A 3 -24.07 -30.83 -1.57
C GLU A 3 -23.74 -29.58 -0.75
N ILE A 4 -22.45 -29.31 -0.55
CA ILE A 4 -21.99 -28.12 0.18
C ILE A 4 -22.44 -26.81 -0.50
N SER A 5 -22.57 -26.80 -1.82
CA SER A 5 -23.04 -25.66 -2.61
C SER A 5 -24.52 -25.35 -2.36
N GLU A 6 -25.37 -26.38 -2.32
CA GLU A 6 -26.80 -26.27 -2.02
C GLU A 6 -27.02 -25.74 -0.59
N LEU A 7 -26.31 -26.32 0.38
CA LEU A 7 -26.41 -25.91 1.78
C LEU A 7 -25.89 -24.48 2.01
N LYS A 8 -24.85 -24.04 1.29
CA LYS A 8 -24.39 -22.64 1.34
C LYS A 8 -25.40 -21.66 0.74
N ALA A 9 -26.21 -22.07 -0.23
CA ALA A 9 -27.24 -21.23 -0.83
C ALA A 9 -28.46 -21.01 0.11
N LYS A 10 -28.92 -22.05 0.82
CA LYS A 10 -30.08 -21.98 1.75
C LYS A 10 -29.89 -20.96 2.88
N LYS A 11 -30.98 -20.38 3.39
CA LYS A 11 -30.96 -19.42 4.52
C LYS A 11 -30.78 -20.14 5.86
N LEU A 12 -30.36 -19.41 6.89
CA LEU A 12 -30.14 -19.99 8.23
C LEU A 12 -31.38 -20.72 8.80
N PRO A 13 -32.64 -20.24 8.66
CA PRO A 13 -33.81 -20.98 9.13
C PRO A 13 -34.00 -22.31 8.39
N GLU A 14 -33.87 -22.31 7.06
CA GLU A 14 -33.97 -23.51 6.21
C GLU A 14 -32.89 -24.55 6.59
N LEU A 15 -31.66 -24.10 6.87
CA LEU A 15 -30.58 -24.96 7.37
C LEU A 15 -30.86 -25.51 8.78
N GLN A 16 -31.53 -24.74 9.64
CA GLN A 16 -31.95 -25.22 10.96
C GLN A 16 -33.10 -26.23 10.87
N GLU A 17 -33.96 -26.15 9.85
CA GLU A 17 -35.00 -27.16 9.58
C GLU A 17 -34.39 -28.47 9.07
N ILE A 18 -33.43 -28.41 8.15
CA ILE A 18 -32.67 -29.59 7.66
C ILE A 18 -31.84 -30.23 8.79
N ALA A 19 -31.19 -29.42 9.64
CA ALA A 19 -30.47 -29.93 10.79
C ALA A 19 -31.41 -30.57 11.84
N LYS A 20 -32.65 -30.09 11.93
CA LYS A 20 -33.69 -30.65 12.81
C LYS A 20 -34.24 -31.97 12.28
N SER A 21 -34.51 -32.10 10.98
CA SER A 21 -34.96 -33.39 10.39
C SER A 21 -33.88 -34.46 10.48
N LEU A 22 -32.61 -34.07 10.29
CA LEU A 22 -31.45 -34.96 10.47
C LEU A 22 -31.05 -35.21 11.94
N ASN A 23 -31.71 -34.57 12.93
CA ASN A 23 -31.37 -34.66 14.36
C ASN A 23 -29.90 -34.34 14.69
N VAL A 24 -29.34 -33.30 14.06
CA VAL A 24 -27.97 -32.83 14.31
C VAL A 24 -27.89 -32.15 15.69
N PRO A 25 -26.95 -32.54 16.59
CA PRO A 25 -26.90 -31.99 17.95
C PRO A 25 -26.42 -30.53 17.97
N LYS A 26 -27.06 -29.71 18.83
CA LYS A 26 -26.75 -28.27 19.07
C LYS A 26 -26.94 -27.32 17.86
N PHE A 27 -27.65 -27.75 16.82
CA PHE A 27 -27.86 -26.97 15.58
C PHE A 27 -28.36 -25.52 15.75
N ARG A 28 -29.14 -25.23 16.80
CA ARG A 28 -29.72 -23.89 17.03
C ARG A 28 -28.72 -22.81 17.44
N SER A 29 -27.58 -23.18 18.02
CA SER A 29 -26.57 -22.24 18.53
C SER A 29 -25.43 -21.97 17.56
N LEU A 30 -25.43 -22.61 16.39
CA LEU A 30 -24.31 -22.55 15.43
C LEU A 30 -24.50 -21.47 14.38
N LYS A 31 -23.39 -20.89 13.92
CA LYS A 31 -23.38 -19.96 12.79
C LYS A 31 -23.58 -20.72 11.49
N LYS A 32 -24.01 -20.02 10.43
CA LYS A 32 -24.40 -20.63 9.15
C LYS A 32 -23.34 -21.59 8.59
N LEU A 33 -22.06 -21.22 8.58
CA LEU A 33 -21.01 -22.08 8.01
C LEU A 33 -20.73 -23.32 8.87
N ASP A 34 -20.62 -23.15 10.19
CA ASP A 34 -20.41 -24.26 11.13
C ASP A 34 -21.56 -25.28 11.05
N LEU A 35 -22.80 -24.78 10.91
CA LEU A 35 -23.98 -25.61 10.72
C LEU A 35 -23.96 -26.40 9.40
N VAL A 36 -23.49 -25.78 8.30
CA VAL A 36 -23.33 -26.48 7.00
C VAL A 36 -22.32 -27.62 7.12
N TYR A 37 -21.16 -27.39 7.74
CA TYR A 37 -20.17 -28.46 7.94
C TYR A 37 -20.70 -29.57 8.85
N GLN A 38 -21.36 -29.23 9.96
CA GLN A 38 -21.91 -30.23 10.87
C GLN A 38 -23.04 -31.08 10.23
N ILE A 39 -23.84 -30.52 9.32
CA ILE A 39 -24.82 -31.27 8.52
C ILE A 39 -24.11 -32.27 7.59
N LEU A 40 -23.02 -31.86 6.94
CA LEU A 40 -22.23 -32.72 6.04
C LEU A 40 -21.53 -33.85 6.80
N ASP A 41 -20.92 -33.55 7.95
CA ASP A 41 -20.29 -34.55 8.82
C ASP A 41 -21.32 -35.57 9.33
N TYR A 42 -22.51 -35.10 9.74
CA TYR A 42 -23.59 -35.99 10.18
C TYR A 42 -24.13 -36.87 9.03
N GLN A 43 -24.23 -36.32 7.82
CA GLN A 43 -24.60 -37.05 6.61
C GLN A 43 -23.57 -38.13 6.24
N ALA A 44 -22.27 -37.85 6.40
CA ALA A 44 -21.20 -38.82 6.20
C ALA A 44 -21.25 -39.94 7.26
N ALA A 45 -21.54 -39.59 8.52
CA ALA A 45 -21.64 -40.54 9.62
C ALA A 45 -22.92 -41.40 9.61
N ASN A 46 -24.06 -40.88 9.10
CA ASN A 46 -25.38 -41.54 9.17
C ASN A 46 -26.11 -41.62 7.80
N PRO A 47 -25.52 -42.25 6.76
CA PRO A 47 -26.06 -42.23 5.39
C PRO A 47 -27.42 -42.91 5.20
N ALA A 48 -27.89 -43.72 6.16
CA ALA A 48 -29.23 -44.31 6.14
C ALA A 48 -30.32 -43.28 6.45
N LYS A 49 -30.21 -42.56 7.58
CA LYS A 49 -31.19 -41.55 8.01
C LYS A 49 -31.31 -40.39 7.04
N THR A 50 -30.20 -40.00 6.39
CA THR A 50 -30.24 -38.95 5.36
C THR A 50 -31.05 -39.37 4.13
N LYS A 51 -31.10 -40.66 3.79
CA LYS A 51 -31.92 -41.14 2.66
C LYS A 51 -33.42 -41.10 2.97
N GLU A 52 -33.82 -41.30 4.22
CA GLU A 52 -35.21 -41.19 4.68
C GLU A 52 -35.66 -39.72 4.64
N ALA A 53 -34.90 -38.80 5.25
CA ALA A 53 -35.21 -37.36 5.24
C ALA A 53 -35.31 -36.76 3.82
N LEU A 54 -34.46 -37.20 2.89
CA LEU A 54 -34.49 -36.78 1.48
C LEU A 54 -35.70 -37.30 0.68
N GLN A 55 -36.43 -38.30 1.19
CA GLN A 55 -37.70 -38.75 0.60
C GLN A 55 -38.88 -37.94 1.14
N GLU A 56 -38.82 -37.48 2.39
CA GLU A 56 -39.86 -36.63 2.99
C GLU A 56 -39.87 -35.21 2.40
N GLU A 57 -38.73 -34.52 2.27
CA GLU A 57 -38.66 -33.19 1.63
C GLU A 57 -39.26 -33.21 0.20
N LYS A 58 -38.93 -34.24 -0.60
CA LYS A 58 -39.45 -34.40 -1.98
C LYS A 58 -40.94 -34.74 -2.05
N ALA A 59 -41.56 -35.17 -0.95
CA ALA A 59 -42.99 -35.39 -0.85
C ALA A 59 -43.75 -34.12 -0.43
N GLU A 60 -43.09 -33.17 0.25
CA GLU A 60 -43.67 -31.87 0.61
C GLU A 60 -43.55 -30.85 -0.54
N GLU A 61 -42.43 -30.78 -1.26
CA GLU A 61 -42.28 -29.90 -2.44
C GLU A 61 -43.32 -30.19 -3.53
N LYS A 62 -43.72 -31.45 -3.71
CA LYS A 62 -44.76 -31.84 -4.68
C LYS A 62 -46.20 -31.44 -4.28
N LYS A 63 -46.43 -30.95 -3.05
CA LYS A 63 -47.77 -30.52 -2.58
C LYS A 63 -47.99 -29.01 -2.68
N THR A 64 -46.97 -28.21 -2.95
CA THR A 64 -47.03 -26.74 -2.89
C THR A 64 -47.16 -26.05 -4.25
N GLU A 65 -46.91 -26.74 -5.38
CA GLU A 65 -46.97 -26.12 -6.72
C GLU A 65 -48.38 -26.01 -7.34
N ASP A 66 -49.36 -26.82 -6.91
CA ASP A 66 -50.63 -26.95 -7.63
C ASP A 66 -51.81 -26.18 -6.96
N LYS A 67 -51.92 -24.87 -7.25
CA LYS A 67 -53.14 -24.06 -7.05
C LYS A 67 -53.13 -22.73 -7.82
N PRO A 68 -54.21 -22.36 -8.55
CA PRO A 68 -54.21 -21.20 -9.45
C PRO A 68 -54.47 -19.86 -8.74
N LYS A 69 -53.81 -18.79 -9.22
CA LYS A 69 -53.96 -17.42 -8.71
C LYS A 69 -55.22 -16.72 -9.25
N ARG A 70 -55.94 -15.98 -8.39
CA ARG A 70 -56.97 -14.98 -8.76
C ARG A 70 -56.68 -13.61 -8.10
N PRO A 71 -57.16 -12.49 -8.68
CA PRO A 71 -56.61 -11.16 -8.38
C PRO A 71 -57.19 -10.48 -7.12
N ARG A 72 -56.38 -9.59 -6.51
CA ARG A 72 -56.76 -8.80 -5.31
C ARG A 72 -57.77 -7.69 -5.62
N LYS A 73 -58.75 -7.50 -4.73
CA LYS A 73 -59.57 -6.29 -4.62
C LYS A 73 -59.39 -5.66 -3.21
N LYS A 74 -59.58 -4.34 -3.11
CA LYS A 74 -59.38 -3.51 -1.90
C LYS A 74 -60.57 -3.59 -0.91
N ILE A 75 -60.48 -2.81 0.18
CA ILE A 75 -61.46 -2.54 1.27
C ILE A 75 -61.30 -3.56 2.42
N GLY A 76 -61.33 -3.18 3.71
CA GLY A 76 -61.44 -1.87 4.37
C GLY A 76 -61.56 -2.07 5.89
N SER A 77 -61.24 -1.07 6.70
CA SER A 77 -61.14 -1.22 8.16
C SER A 77 -62.14 -0.36 8.93
N ASP A 78 -62.98 -0.95 9.79
CA ASP A 78 -63.73 -0.17 10.79
C ASP A 78 -64.14 -0.96 12.05
N LYS A 79 -63.70 -0.47 13.24
CA LYS A 79 -64.39 -0.37 14.57
C LYS A 79 -65.00 -1.65 15.22
N LYS A 80 -65.17 -1.82 16.56
CA LYS A 80 -64.94 -1.13 17.87
C LYS A 80 -65.29 -2.17 19.00
N PRO A 81 -65.58 -1.88 20.31
CA PRO A 81 -65.31 -0.75 21.25
C PRO A 81 -64.59 -1.25 22.55
N GLY A 82 -64.39 -0.52 23.68
CA GLY A 82 -64.72 0.84 24.17
C GLY A 82 -63.97 1.17 25.51
N ARG A 83 -63.67 2.45 25.84
CA ARG A 83 -64.42 3.44 26.71
C ARG A 83 -64.17 3.28 28.24
N PRO A 84 -64.31 4.32 29.12
CA PRO A 84 -64.29 5.81 29.03
C PRO A 84 -63.20 6.44 29.98
N LYS A 85 -63.02 7.75 30.28
CA LYS A 85 -63.85 8.99 30.32
C LYS A 85 -62.98 10.27 30.09
N LYS A 86 -63.65 11.33 29.59
CA LYS A 86 -63.51 12.81 29.81
C LYS A 86 -62.15 13.46 30.16
N ALA A 87 -61.75 14.66 29.72
CA ALA A 87 -62.18 15.61 28.67
C ALA A 87 -61.24 16.86 28.74
N GLU A 88 -61.51 18.12 28.38
CA GLU A 88 -62.59 18.90 27.68
C GLU A 88 -61.90 20.24 27.22
N GLU A 89 -61.94 20.59 25.91
CA GLU A 89 -62.00 21.93 25.20
C GLU A 89 -61.26 23.21 25.75
N THR A 90 -60.84 24.27 25.01
CA THR A 90 -61.24 24.95 23.74
C THR A 90 -60.08 25.67 22.97
N THR A 91 -60.37 26.21 21.77
CA THR A 91 -59.53 27.03 20.83
C THR A 91 -60.15 28.45 20.62
N PRO A 92 -59.78 29.35 19.65
CA PRO A 92 -58.50 29.86 19.07
C PRO A 92 -58.43 31.44 18.93
N GLU A 93 -57.50 31.96 18.08
CA GLU A 93 -57.40 33.33 17.48
C GLU A 93 -56.75 34.47 18.35
N ALA A 94 -56.11 35.54 17.82
CA ALA A 94 -56.18 36.20 16.50
C ALA A 94 -54.84 36.88 16.01
N LYS A 95 -54.88 37.56 14.85
CA LYS A 95 -53.78 38.29 14.13
C LYS A 95 -53.70 39.79 14.46
N LEU A 96 -52.59 40.49 14.12
CA LEU A 96 -52.58 41.68 13.20
C LEU A 96 -51.17 42.29 12.92
N GLU A 97 -51.13 43.28 12.00
CA GLU A 97 -50.00 43.79 11.18
C GLU A 97 -49.54 45.23 11.57
N VAL A 98 -48.22 45.57 11.55
CA VAL A 98 -47.41 46.34 10.54
C VAL A 98 -47.42 47.90 10.67
N LYS A 99 -46.29 48.54 10.26
CA LYS A 99 -45.94 49.98 10.06
C LYS A 99 -45.18 50.71 11.19
N ASP A 100 -44.30 51.69 10.94
CA ASP A 100 -43.40 52.03 9.80
C ASP A 100 -42.42 53.17 10.26
N GLU A 101 -41.53 53.62 9.35
CA GLU A 101 -40.74 54.89 9.37
C GLU A 101 -39.50 55.09 10.27
N SER A 102 -38.46 55.66 9.63
CA SER A 102 -37.32 56.42 10.19
C SER A 102 -37.50 57.90 9.78
N PRO A 103 -36.80 58.93 10.33
CA PRO A 103 -35.39 59.17 9.92
C PRO A 103 -34.46 60.05 10.82
N ALA A 104 -33.15 59.95 10.52
CA ALA A 104 -32.14 61.03 10.38
C ALA A 104 -31.51 61.85 11.55
N LYS A 105 -30.16 61.89 11.49
CA LYS A 105 -29.21 62.99 11.88
C LYS A 105 -29.04 63.28 13.39
N ASN A 106 -27.87 63.67 13.93
CA ASN A 106 -26.52 64.02 13.41
C ASN A 106 -25.46 63.61 14.49
N ASN A 107 -24.13 63.87 14.50
CA ASN A 107 -23.18 64.74 13.77
C ASN A 107 -21.78 64.02 13.70
N GLN A 108 -20.83 64.32 12.78
CA GLN A 108 -19.71 65.30 12.82
C GLN A 108 -18.80 65.26 14.08
N ASP A 109 -17.47 65.37 14.04
CA ASP A 109 -16.46 65.55 12.96
C ASP A 109 -15.04 65.25 13.58
N SER A 110 -13.86 65.21 12.94
CA SER A 110 -13.43 65.51 11.56
C SER A 110 -12.13 64.78 11.11
N THR A 111 -11.70 65.11 9.89
CA THR A 111 -10.52 64.75 9.08
C THR A 111 -9.17 65.39 9.48
N SER A 112 -8.03 64.79 9.08
CA SER A 112 -7.10 65.41 8.09
C SER A 112 -5.88 64.56 7.67
N LYS A 113 -5.49 64.71 6.39
CA LYS A 113 -4.17 64.48 5.76
C LYS A 113 -3.76 65.86 5.18
N PRO A 114 -2.46 66.23 5.01
CA PRO A 114 -1.73 65.87 3.77
C PRO A 114 -0.18 65.80 3.89
N GLU A 115 0.49 65.87 2.74
CA GLU A 115 1.80 65.33 2.32
C GLU A 115 3.11 66.08 2.69
N SER A 116 4.20 65.29 2.67
CA SER A 116 5.55 65.61 2.11
C SER A 116 6.51 66.62 2.78
N LYS A 117 7.74 66.15 3.10
CA LYS A 117 9.04 66.66 2.59
C LYS A 117 10.24 65.91 3.22
N ALA A 118 11.29 65.72 2.41
CA ALA A 118 12.68 65.41 2.81
C ALA A 118 13.54 66.71 2.67
N PRO A 119 14.89 66.78 2.86
CA PRO A 119 15.89 65.70 3.07
C PRO A 119 17.08 66.04 4.04
N LYS A 120 18.10 65.14 4.05
CA LYS A 120 19.54 65.25 4.49
C LYS A 120 19.93 64.55 5.81
N LYS A 121 21.20 64.17 6.05
CA LYS A 121 22.30 63.54 5.23
C LYS A 121 23.57 63.40 6.12
N GLU A 122 24.19 62.21 6.18
CA GLU A 122 25.61 61.89 6.54
C GLU A 122 25.69 60.33 6.59
N LYS A 123 26.53 59.53 5.89
CA LYS A 123 27.94 59.60 5.37
C LYS A 123 28.96 59.86 6.50
N GLU A 124 30.15 59.24 6.65
CA GLU A 124 30.91 58.14 5.98
C GLU A 124 32.19 57.84 6.85
N SER A 125 33.11 56.89 6.66
CA SER A 125 33.36 55.81 5.67
C SER A 125 34.41 54.77 6.16
N SER A 126 34.20 53.47 5.86
CA SER A 126 35.18 52.46 5.36
C SER A 126 36.55 52.16 6.02
N LYS A 127 36.84 50.84 6.13
CA LYS A 127 38.06 50.10 5.71
C LYS A 127 39.42 50.17 6.48
N ASN A 128 39.96 48.94 6.65
CA ASN A 128 41.33 48.47 6.34
C ASN A 128 42.41 48.21 7.43
N ASP A 129 43.03 47.03 7.25
CA ASP A 129 44.44 46.60 7.40
C ASP A 129 45.11 46.26 8.75
N ASP A 130 45.46 44.97 8.84
CA ASP A 130 46.64 44.29 9.40
C ASP A 130 47.76 45.12 10.09
N ASN A 131 48.19 44.65 11.28
CA ASN A 131 49.61 44.29 11.46
C ASN A 131 49.97 43.45 12.70
N ALA A 132 51.14 42.82 12.58
CA ALA A 132 51.69 41.72 13.33
C ALA A 132 52.39 42.01 14.69
N SER A 133 52.59 40.92 15.46
CA SER A 133 53.87 40.55 16.13
C SER A 133 54.39 41.33 17.36
N ARG A 134 54.37 40.68 18.54
CA ARG A 134 55.47 40.41 19.52
C ARG A 134 54.89 40.11 20.93
N ASN A 135 55.53 39.48 21.92
CA ASN A 135 56.56 38.43 22.14
C ASN A 135 56.97 38.53 23.65
N ASN A 136 57.62 37.50 24.24
CA ASN A 136 58.14 37.40 25.64
C ASN A 136 57.09 37.16 26.75
N ASN A 137 57.34 36.44 27.87
CA ASN A 137 58.53 35.78 28.45
C ASN A 137 58.12 34.47 29.16
N ARG A 138 58.88 33.35 29.11
CA ARG A 138 59.89 32.87 30.11
C ARG A 138 59.45 32.96 31.58
N SER A 139 59.66 31.97 32.45
CA SER A 139 60.35 30.65 32.39
C SER A 139 59.83 29.77 33.58
N THR A 140 60.16 28.49 33.81
CA THR A 140 61.37 27.65 33.68
C THR A 140 60.98 26.20 33.23
N ASN A 141 61.74 25.09 33.29
CA ASN A 141 63.05 24.78 33.92
C ASN A 141 63.82 23.59 33.25
N ASN A 142 65.00 23.36 33.81
CA ASN A 142 66.01 22.29 33.74
C ASN A 142 65.50 20.81 33.90
N ARG A 143 66.20 19.73 33.45
CA ARG A 143 67.58 19.57 32.89
C ARG A 143 67.81 18.17 32.25
N LYS A 144 68.74 18.12 31.28
CA LYS A 144 69.75 17.05 30.99
C LYS A 144 69.29 15.67 30.48
N ASP A 145 69.66 15.28 29.26
CA ASP A 145 70.97 14.70 28.81
C ASP A 145 70.93 13.15 28.89
N SER A 146 71.52 12.32 28.02
CA SER A 146 72.26 12.54 26.76
C SER A 146 72.74 11.18 26.21
N ARG A 147 72.68 10.95 24.89
CA ARG A 147 73.56 10.01 24.10
C ARG A 147 73.43 8.49 24.37
N ASN A 148 73.88 7.57 23.51
CA ASN A 148 74.03 7.54 22.03
C ASN A 148 74.44 6.09 21.60
N ASN A 149 73.97 5.63 20.43
CA ASN A 149 74.65 4.72 19.47
C ASN A 149 75.08 3.26 19.82
N LYS A 150 74.91 2.39 18.79
CA LYS A 150 75.78 1.24 18.38
C LYS A 150 75.77 -0.04 19.28
N LYS A 151 75.97 -1.29 18.79
CA LYS A 151 76.12 -1.87 17.43
C LYS A 151 76.03 -3.43 17.46
N ASP A 152 75.90 -4.04 16.27
CA ASP A 152 76.43 -5.35 15.80
C ASP A 152 75.99 -6.71 16.40
N ASN A 153 75.39 -7.53 15.51
CA ASN A 153 75.62 -8.97 15.19
C ASN A 153 76.02 -10.01 16.27
N ARG A 154 75.34 -11.18 16.24
CA ARG A 154 75.91 -12.48 15.77
C ARG A 154 74.91 -13.67 15.76
N ASN A 155 75.20 -14.67 14.92
CA ASN A 155 74.68 -16.05 14.95
C ASN A 155 74.99 -16.74 16.31
N ASP A 156 74.40 -17.86 16.75
CA ASP A 156 74.37 -19.16 16.06
C ASP A 156 73.48 -20.24 16.75
N ASN A 157 73.31 -21.36 16.05
CA ASN A 157 72.71 -22.66 16.42
C ASN A 157 72.47 -23.03 17.92
N ASN A 158 71.34 -23.72 18.21
CA ASN A 158 71.42 -25.13 18.66
C ASN A 158 70.12 -25.97 18.62
N ASN A 159 70.31 -27.30 18.55
CA ASN A 159 69.33 -28.39 18.64
C ASN A 159 68.56 -28.46 19.97
N ASN A 160 67.33 -29.01 19.96
CA ASN A 160 67.09 -30.27 20.69
C ASN A 160 65.83 -31.07 20.31
N ASN A 161 65.93 -32.40 20.45
CA ASN A 161 64.87 -33.39 20.22
C ASN A 161 63.79 -33.39 21.32
N ASN A 162 62.57 -33.81 20.96
CA ASN A 162 61.83 -34.74 21.85
C ASN A 162 60.80 -35.61 21.09
N HIS A 163 60.94 -36.93 21.21
CA HIS A 163 59.92 -37.90 20.82
C HIS A 163 58.86 -38.07 21.91
N LYS A 164 57.59 -38.32 21.55
CA LYS A 164 56.85 -39.50 22.04
C LYS A 164 55.49 -39.75 21.35
N ASN A 165 55.44 -40.91 20.71
CA ASN A 165 54.35 -41.90 20.67
C ASN A 165 52.91 -41.47 20.36
N ASN A 166 52.52 -41.85 19.14
CA ASN A 166 51.17 -42.19 18.71
C ASN A 166 50.49 -43.19 19.68
N GLY A 167 49.22 -42.97 20.04
CA GLY A 167 48.55 -43.75 21.10
C GLY A 167 47.02 -43.57 21.16
N ASN A 168 46.34 -43.85 20.05
CA ASN A 168 44.88 -43.78 19.88
C ASN A 168 44.07 -44.47 21.01
N ARG A 169 43.15 -43.74 21.69
CA ARG A 169 41.91 -44.27 22.32
C ARG A 169 41.01 -43.18 22.97
N ASP A 170 40.32 -42.36 22.17
CA ASP A 170 39.17 -41.57 22.64
C ASP A 170 37.91 -41.81 21.80
N ASN A 171 37.38 -43.03 21.91
CA ASN A 171 36.20 -43.47 21.17
C ASN A 171 34.90 -43.12 21.92
N ARG A 172 34.74 -41.84 22.31
CA ARG A 172 33.58 -41.32 23.07
C ARG A 172 32.97 -40.02 22.54
N ASN A 173 33.31 -39.63 21.31
CA ASN A 173 32.58 -38.56 20.62
C ASN A 173 32.30 -38.92 19.16
N ARG A 174 31.61 -40.06 18.93
CA ARG A 174 30.71 -40.14 17.77
C ARG A 174 29.48 -39.29 18.07
N TYR A 175 29.67 -37.96 18.03
CA TYR A 175 28.62 -37.12 17.50
C TYR A 175 28.43 -37.63 16.07
N ARG A 176 27.32 -38.33 15.84
CA ARG A 176 26.93 -38.71 14.49
C ARG A 176 26.69 -37.38 13.78
N GLU A 177 27.56 -37.01 12.85
CA GLU A 177 27.22 -35.98 11.87
C GLU A 177 25.85 -36.36 11.33
N PRO A 178 24.83 -35.47 11.41
CA PRO A 178 23.49 -35.83 11.00
C PRO A 178 23.53 -36.17 9.52
N ASP A 179 23.50 -37.47 9.23
CA ASP A 179 23.39 -37.99 7.87
C ASP A 179 22.14 -37.33 7.26
N TYR A 180 22.35 -36.51 6.23
CA TYR A 180 21.37 -35.65 5.56
C TYR A 180 20.93 -34.38 6.31
N GLU A 181 21.69 -33.29 6.13
CA GLU A 181 21.08 -31.95 6.01
C GLU A 181 20.26 -31.91 4.70
N PHE A 182 19.00 -32.36 4.75
CA PHE A 182 17.98 -31.87 3.84
C PHE A 182 17.60 -30.44 4.24
N ASP A 183 18.58 -29.53 4.12
CA ASP A 183 18.28 -28.13 3.86
C ASP A 183 17.55 -28.12 2.51
N ALA A 184 16.21 -28.19 2.58
CA ALA A 184 15.33 -27.95 1.46
C ALA A 184 15.46 -26.46 1.13
N ILE A 185 16.49 -26.13 0.35
CA ILE A 185 16.78 -24.79 -0.11
C ILE A 185 15.68 -24.43 -1.11
N ILE A 186 14.66 -23.74 -0.60
CA ILE A 186 13.56 -23.22 -1.42
C ILE A 186 14.07 -21.93 -2.05
N GLU A 187 13.84 -21.76 -3.35
CA GLU A 187 14.03 -20.45 -3.98
C GLU A 187 12.74 -19.65 -3.83
N SER A 188 12.86 -18.40 -3.39
CA SER A 188 11.73 -17.50 -3.17
C SER A 188 12.10 -16.07 -3.53
N GLU A 189 11.09 -15.29 -3.90
CA GLU A 189 11.20 -13.92 -4.36
C GLU A 189 10.32 -13.02 -3.50
N GLY A 190 10.80 -11.81 -3.20
CA GLY A 190 9.98 -10.81 -2.53
C GLY A 190 10.62 -9.44 -2.54
N VAL A 191 9.82 -8.43 -2.21
CA VAL A 191 10.23 -7.02 -2.22
C VAL A 191 10.72 -6.63 -0.83
N LEU A 192 11.95 -6.12 -0.74
CA LEU A 192 12.58 -5.76 0.52
C LEU A 192 11.92 -4.54 1.18
N ASP A 193 11.50 -4.72 2.43
CA ASP A 193 10.99 -3.69 3.33
C ASP A 193 11.93 -3.59 4.54
N ILE A 194 12.74 -2.52 4.60
CA ILE A 194 13.76 -2.31 5.63
C ILE A 194 13.13 -1.63 6.86
N MET A 195 13.33 -2.24 8.03
CA MET A 195 12.85 -1.77 9.32
C MET A 195 13.81 -0.73 9.94
N GLN A 196 13.36 -0.03 10.99
CA GLN A 196 14.13 1.06 11.63
C GLN A 196 15.52 0.61 12.16
N ASP A 197 15.66 -0.63 12.62
CA ASP A 197 16.94 -1.18 13.11
C ASP A 197 17.84 -1.72 11.98
N ASN A 198 17.52 -1.44 10.71
CA ASN A 198 18.27 -1.83 9.50
C ASN A 198 18.39 -3.34 9.24
N TYR A 199 17.54 -4.18 9.85
CA TYR A 199 17.17 -5.47 9.26
C TYR A 199 15.95 -5.27 8.35
N GLY A 200 15.60 -6.25 7.53
CA GLY A 200 14.45 -6.15 6.63
C GLY A 200 13.70 -7.46 6.47
N PHE A 201 12.57 -7.37 5.77
CA PHE A 201 11.80 -8.52 5.34
C PHE A 201 11.55 -8.46 3.83
N LEU A 202 11.65 -9.58 3.12
CA LEU A 202 11.08 -9.68 1.78
C LEU A 202 9.58 -9.96 1.93
N ARG A 203 8.76 -9.05 1.40
CA ARG A 203 7.30 -9.15 1.39
C ARG A 203 6.84 -9.80 0.08
N SER A 204 5.89 -10.72 0.13
CA SER A 204 5.27 -11.30 -1.07
C SER A 204 4.26 -10.34 -1.73
N SER A 205 4.17 -10.40 -3.07
CA SER A 205 3.09 -9.79 -3.86
C SER A 205 1.72 -10.37 -3.53
N ASP A 206 1.63 -11.65 -3.18
CA ASP A 206 0.37 -12.36 -2.92
C ASP A 206 -0.39 -11.79 -1.70
N TYR A 207 0.37 -11.21 -0.77
CA TYR A 207 -0.14 -10.51 0.42
C TYR A 207 -0.16 -8.98 0.24
N ASN A 208 -0.11 -8.48 -1.00
CA ASN A 208 -0.09 -7.05 -1.36
C ASN A 208 0.99 -6.25 -0.63
N TYR A 209 2.15 -6.86 -0.37
CA TYR A 209 3.26 -6.31 0.41
C TYR A 209 2.94 -5.94 1.87
N LEU A 210 1.83 -6.43 2.41
CA LEU A 210 1.55 -6.38 3.84
C LEU A 210 2.38 -7.44 4.60
N THR A 211 2.43 -7.32 5.92
CA THR A 211 3.15 -8.27 6.78
C THR A 211 2.49 -9.65 6.75
N SER A 212 3.26 -10.69 6.42
CA SER A 212 2.86 -12.10 6.38
C SER A 212 3.64 -12.94 7.41
N PRO A 213 3.10 -14.04 7.95
CA PRO A 213 3.91 -15.03 8.67
C PRO A 213 5.03 -15.63 7.81
N ASP A 214 4.84 -15.69 6.48
CA ASP A 214 5.78 -16.29 5.53
C ASP A 214 6.84 -15.29 5.02
N ASP A 215 6.92 -14.09 5.61
CA ASP A 215 7.90 -13.07 5.26
C ASP A 215 9.34 -13.57 5.52
N ILE A 216 10.24 -13.29 4.57
CA ILE A 216 11.63 -13.76 4.62
C ILE A 216 12.50 -12.74 5.34
N TYR A 217 13.14 -13.12 6.44
CA TYR A 217 14.06 -12.28 7.19
C TYR A 217 15.37 -12.04 6.42
N VAL A 218 15.77 -10.77 6.31
CA VAL A 218 17.03 -10.32 5.71
C VAL A 218 17.87 -9.60 6.76
N SER A 219 19.07 -10.10 6.98
CA SER A 219 19.99 -9.53 7.98
C SER A 219 20.58 -8.18 7.55
N GLN A 220 20.89 -7.34 8.53
CA GLN A 220 21.61 -6.07 8.33
C GLN A 220 22.93 -6.26 7.57
N SER A 221 23.62 -7.38 7.77
CA SER A 221 24.87 -7.72 7.07
C SER A 221 24.64 -7.96 5.58
N GLN A 222 23.58 -8.67 5.19
CA GLN A 222 23.22 -8.87 3.78
C GLN A 222 22.82 -7.56 3.10
N ILE A 223 21.99 -6.75 3.77
CA ILE A 223 21.58 -5.42 3.26
C ILE A 223 22.79 -4.55 2.96
N ARG A 224 23.76 -4.47 3.89
CA ARG A 224 25.00 -3.71 3.70
C ARG A 224 25.94 -4.30 2.64
N LEU A 225 26.07 -5.62 2.58
CA LEU A 225 26.99 -6.30 1.66
C LEU A 225 26.61 -6.08 0.19
N PHE A 226 25.32 -6.17 -0.11
CA PHE A 226 24.79 -6.05 -1.48
C PHE A 226 24.24 -4.66 -1.82
N GLY A 227 24.29 -3.69 -0.90
CA GLY A 227 23.77 -2.34 -1.13
C GLY A 227 22.25 -2.33 -1.36
N LEU A 228 21.52 -3.15 -0.61
CA LEU A 228 20.07 -3.26 -0.75
C LEU A 228 19.36 -2.01 -0.18
N LYS A 229 18.26 -1.63 -0.83
CA LYS A 229 17.36 -0.54 -0.44
C LYS A 229 15.93 -1.08 -0.38
N THR A 230 15.05 -0.39 0.35
CA THR A 230 13.61 -0.65 0.31
C THR A 230 13.10 -0.61 -1.14
N GLY A 231 12.25 -1.57 -1.50
CA GLY A 231 11.75 -1.79 -2.85
C GLY A 231 12.57 -2.76 -3.71
N ASP A 232 13.78 -3.16 -3.30
CA ASP A 232 14.56 -4.12 -4.11
C ASP A 232 13.85 -5.48 -4.13
N THR A 233 13.57 -5.99 -5.33
CA THR A 233 12.99 -7.32 -5.51
C THR A 233 14.14 -8.33 -5.48
N VAL A 234 14.18 -9.18 -4.47
CA VAL A 234 15.29 -10.10 -4.20
C VAL A 234 14.81 -11.53 -4.45
N LEU A 235 15.45 -12.20 -5.42
CA LEU A 235 15.31 -13.63 -5.65
C LEU A 235 16.46 -14.34 -4.94
N GLY A 236 16.15 -15.28 -4.05
CA GLY A 236 17.17 -15.95 -3.27
C GLY A 236 16.74 -17.26 -2.63
N GLN A 237 17.73 -17.91 -2.03
CA GLN A 237 17.64 -19.21 -1.40
C GLN A 237 17.34 -19.03 0.08
N ILE A 238 16.23 -19.62 0.54
CA ILE A 238 15.77 -19.61 1.93
C ILE A 238 15.83 -21.02 2.53
N ARG A 239 15.92 -21.10 3.85
CA ARG A 239 15.69 -22.34 4.60
C ARG A 239 14.50 -22.19 5.54
N PRO A 240 13.89 -23.29 6.00
CA PRO A 240 12.95 -23.26 7.12
C PRO A 240 13.57 -22.62 8.37
N PRO A 241 12.76 -21.94 9.21
CA PRO A 241 13.20 -21.45 10.51
C PRO A 241 13.63 -22.63 11.41
N LYS A 242 14.76 -22.48 12.10
CA LYS A 242 15.24 -23.41 13.15
C LYS A 242 14.57 -23.09 14.48
N GLU A 243 14.73 -23.98 15.47
CA GLU A 243 14.12 -23.83 16.79
C GLU A 243 14.54 -22.50 17.45
N GLY A 244 13.58 -21.60 17.68
CA GLY A 244 13.80 -20.23 18.17
C GLY A 244 13.71 -19.13 17.10
N GLU A 245 13.70 -19.46 15.81
CA GLU A 245 13.46 -18.50 14.71
C GLU A 245 11.96 -18.42 14.38
N LYS A 246 11.43 -17.22 14.14
CA LYS A 246 10.00 -17.01 13.79
C LYS A 246 9.74 -16.94 12.27
N TYR A 247 10.73 -16.53 11.50
CA TYR A 247 10.61 -16.20 10.07
C TYR A 247 11.66 -16.95 9.27
N PHE A 248 11.41 -17.19 7.99
CA PHE A 248 12.35 -17.86 7.08
C PHE A 248 13.58 -16.97 6.85
N PRO A 249 14.81 -17.37 7.22
CA PRO A 249 15.99 -16.56 6.95
C PRO A 249 16.49 -16.76 5.51
N LEU A 250 16.83 -15.65 4.86
CA LEU A 250 17.54 -15.64 3.59
C LEU A 250 18.97 -16.16 3.78
N ILE A 251 19.37 -17.19 3.03
CA ILE A 251 20.74 -17.71 3.03
C ILE A 251 21.59 -16.96 2.01
N LYS A 252 21.15 -16.97 0.74
CA LYS A 252 21.91 -16.51 -0.41
C LYS A 252 21.02 -15.74 -1.38
N ILE A 253 21.53 -14.65 -1.93
CA ILE A 253 20.88 -13.89 -3.00
C ILE A 253 21.37 -14.42 -4.34
N ASN A 254 20.43 -14.74 -5.23
CA ASN A 254 20.71 -15.15 -6.60
C ASN A 254 20.63 -13.95 -7.55
N LYS A 255 19.55 -13.15 -7.46
CA LYS A 255 19.33 -11.96 -8.30
C LYS A 255 18.69 -10.83 -7.49
N ILE A 256 18.89 -9.60 -7.95
CA ILE A 256 18.19 -8.41 -7.44
C ILE A 256 17.63 -7.64 -8.63
N ASN A 257 16.33 -7.33 -8.63
CA ASN A 257 15.63 -6.63 -9.72
C ASN A 257 15.92 -7.26 -11.11
N GLY A 258 15.95 -8.61 -11.19
CA GLY A 258 16.27 -9.37 -12.39
C GLY A 258 17.75 -9.47 -12.78
N LEU A 259 18.62 -8.64 -12.18
CA LEU A 259 20.06 -8.53 -12.48
C LEU A 259 20.95 -9.25 -11.45
N ASP A 260 22.22 -9.44 -11.82
CA ASP A 260 23.25 -9.97 -10.92
C ASP A 260 23.54 -9.00 -9.75
N PRO A 261 23.70 -9.50 -8.50
CA PRO A 261 23.86 -8.63 -7.34
C PRO A 261 25.08 -7.70 -7.35
N GLN A 262 26.08 -8.00 -8.18
CA GLN A 262 27.28 -7.17 -8.34
C GLN A 262 26.97 -5.87 -9.09
N VAL A 263 26.17 -5.95 -10.17
CA VAL A 263 25.77 -4.78 -10.99
C VAL A 263 24.91 -3.82 -10.18
N VAL A 264 24.00 -4.38 -9.38
CA VAL A 264 23.02 -3.62 -8.58
C VAL A 264 23.69 -2.83 -7.44
N ARG A 265 24.89 -3.23 -7.00
CA ARG A 265 25.64 -2.55 -5.93
C ARG A 265 26.08 -1.14 -6.31
N ASP A 266 26.51 -0.94 -7.56
CA ASP A 266 27.08 0.32 -8.05
C ASP A 266 26.05 1.20 -8.79
N ARG A 267 24.75 0.88 -8.67
CA ARG A 267 23.67 1.60 -9.35
C ARG A 267 23.49 3.03 -8.84
N VAL A 268 23.24 3.96 -9.75
CA VAL A 268 22.89 5.35 -9.42
C VAL A 268 21.50 5.39 -8.79
N SER A 269 21.34 6.16 -7.71
CA SER A 269 20.05 6.31 -7.02
C SER A 269 19.05 7.08 -7.89
N PHE A 270 17.77 6.71 -7.87
CA PHE A 270 16.69 7.31 -8.68
C PHE A 270 16.63 8.84 -8.59
N GLU A 271 17.00 9.41 -7.44
CA GLU A 271 16.97 10.86 -7.20
C GLU A 271 18.12 11.63 -7.87
N HIS A 272 19.15 10.93 -8.36
CA HIS A 272 20.30 11.49 -9.09
C HIS A 272 20.26 11.19 -10.59
N LEU A 273 19.27 10.43 -11.06
CA LEU A 273 19.07 10.16 -12.48
C LEU A 273 18.47 11.39 -13.19
N THR A 274 19.00 11.75 -14.37
CA THR A 274 18.55 12.91 -15.15
C THR A 274 17.13 12.68 -15.69
N PRO A 275 16.12 13.48 -15.29
CA PRO A 275 14.77 13.38 -15.83
C PRO A 275 14.69 14.00 -17.23
N LEU A 276 14.04 13.29 -18.14
CA LEU A 276 13.71 13.76 -19.48
C LEU A 276 12.18 13.72 -19.71
N PHE A 277 11.73 14.39 -20.76
CA PHE A 277 10.40 14.14 -21.32
C PHE A 277 10.35 12.76 -21.99
N PRO A 278 9.17 12.11 -22.07
CA PRO A 278 8.99 10.90 -22.86
C PRO A 278 9.41 11.08 -24.32
N LYS A 279 10.21 10.14 -24.83
CA LYS A 279 10.66 10.11 -26.23
C LYS A 279 9.99 8.99 -27.03
N GLU A 280 9.72 7.86 -26.38
CA GLU A 280 9.01 6.72 -26.94
C GLU A 280 7.53 6.75 -26.52
N LYS A 281 6.65 6.33 -27.43
CA LYS A 281 5.20 6.27 -27.23
C LYS A 281 4.76 4.82 -26.94
N PHE A 282 3.81 4.63 -26.03
CA PHE A 282 3.12 3.34 -25.88
C PHE A 282 2.06 3.18 -26.98
N ASN A 283 2.14 2.09 -27.72
CA ASN A 283 1.23 1.77 -28.83
C ASN A 283 -0.06 1.11 -28.31
N ILE A 284 -0.96 1.91 -27.74
CA ILE A 284 -2.23 1.41 -27.14
C ILE A 284 -3.37 1.22 -28.16
N ALA A 285 -3.14 1.55 -29.44
CA ALA A 285 -4.10 1.50 -30.54
C ALA A 285 -3.96 0.30 -31.49
N ASP A 286 -3.00 -0.61 -31.23
CA ASP A 286 -2.73 -1.79 -32.06
C ASP A 286 -3.46 -3.03 -31.51
N LYS A 287 -2.75 -3.98 -30.87
CA LYS A 287 -3.37 -5.20 -30.30
C LYS A 287 -4.23 -4.87 -29.09
N GLU A 288 -5.30 -5.65 -28.92
CA GLU A 288 -6.29 -5.52 -27.83
C GLU A 288 -6.85 -4.09 -27.68
N SER A 289 -6.83 -3.31 -28.76
CA SER A 289 -7.28 -1.93 -28.74
C SER A 289 -8.80 -1.81 -28.72
N SER A 290 -9.28 -0.89 -27.89
CA SER A 290 -10.69 -0.50 -27.84
C SER A 290 -10.91 0.82 -28.60
N ILE A 291 -12.17 1.21 -28.79
CA ILE A 291 -12.47 2.55 -29.32
C ILE A 291 -11.88 3.63 -28.39
N SER A 292 -11.91 3.39 -27.08
CA SER A 292 -11.38 4.30 -26.06
C SER A 292 -9.86 4.48 -26.19
N THR A 293 -9.09 3.39 -26.30
CA THR A 293 -7.62 3.51 -26.41
C THR A 293 -7.20 4.09 -27.75
N ARG A 294 -7.92 3.79 -28.85
CA ARG A 294 -7.66 4.42 -30.16
C ARG A 294 -7.94 5.93 -30.17
N VAL A 295 -8.98 6.39 -29.48
CA VAL A 295 -9.24 7.84 -29.30
C VAL A 295 -8.14 8.48 -28.42
N MET A 296 -7.77 7.82 -27.32
CA MET A 296 -6.69 8.28 -26.43
C MET A 296 -5.35 8.40 -27.18
N ASP A 297 -5.02 7.43 -28.02
CA ASP A 297 -3.79 7.37 -28.80
C ASP A 297 -3.62 8.54 -29.80
N LEU A 298 -4.75 9.06 -30.30
CA LEU A 298 -4.84 10.20 -31.23
C LEU A 298 -4.80 11.56 -30.52
N PHE A 299 -5.55 11.73 -29.43
CA PHE A 299 -5.74 13.04 -28.78
C PHE A 299 -4.83 13.29 -27.57
N SER A 300 -4.39 12.23 -26.89
CA SER A 300 -3.60 12.30 -25.66
C SER A 300 -2.61 11.10 -25.60
N PRO A 301 -1.63 11.04 -26.52
CA PRO A 301 -0.69 9.92 -26.59
C PRO A 301 0.11 9.78 -25.29
N ILE A 302 0.30 8.54 -24.84
CA ILE A 302 1.03 8.21 -23.61
C ILE A 302 2.44 7.76 -23.97
N GLY A 303 3.46 8.34 -23.35
CA GLY A 303 4.86 7.95 -23.54
C GLY A 303 5.48 7.18 -22.38
N LYS A 304 6.62 6.55 -22.65
CA LYS A 304 7.49 5.98 -21.63
C LYS A 304 8.02 7.08 -20.71
N GLY A 305 7.67 7.00 -19.43
CA GLY A 305 7.93 8.04 -18.44
C GLY A 305 6.81 9.08 -18.28
N GLN A 306 5.63 8.84 -18.85
CA GLN A 306 4.52 9.79 -18.80
C GLN A 306 3.92 9.89 -17.39
N ARG A 307 3.68 11.14 -16.95
CA ARG A 307 2.78 11.46 -15.85
C ARG A 307 1.39 11.75 -16.45
N GLY A 308 0.43 10.87 -16.24
CA GLY A 308 -0.91 10.93 -16.84
C GLY A 308 -2.01 10.93 -15.78
N MET A 309 -3.07 11.72 -16.00
CA MET A 309 -4.23 11.78 -15.11
C MET A 309 -5.54 11.58 -15.87
N ILE A 310 -6.31 10.57 -15.48
CA ILE A 310 -7.66 10.31 -16.01
C ILE A 310 -8.67 10.97 -15.07
N VAL A 311 -9.13 12.16 -15.46
CA VAL A 311 -10.10 12.96 -14.71
C VAL A 311 -11.51 12.42 -15.00
N SER A 312 -12.26 12.04 -13.98
CA SER A 312 -13.56 11.39 -14.16
C SER A 312 -14.49 11.54 -12.95
N GLN A 313 -15.79 11.57 -13.23
CA GLN A 313 -16.82 11.53 -12.19
C GLN A 313 -17.09 10.08 -11.76
N PRO A 314 -17.67 9.83 -10.57
CA PRO A 314 -18.12 8.50 -10.20
C PRO A 314 -19.05 7.87 -11.26
N LYS A 315 -18.86 6.57 -11.55
CA LYS A 315 -19.65 5.76 -12.50
C LYS A 315 -19.55 6.12 -14.00
N THR A 316 -18.53 6.88 -14.44
CA THR A 316 -18.35 7.24 -15.87
C THR A 316 -17.48 6.25 -16.69
N GLY A 317 -17.26 5.02 -16.22
CA GLY A 317 -16.45 4.02 -16.95
C GLY A 317 -14.94 4.10 -16.72
N LYS A 318 -14.47 4.90 -15.75
CA LYS A 318 -13.08 5.01 -15.26
C LYS A 318 -12.34 3.66 -15.21
N THR A 319 -12.93 2.68 -14.51
CA THR A 319 -12.39 1.33 -14.30
C THR A 319 -12.25 0.53 -15.61
N MET A 320 -13.16 0.72 -16.57
CA MET A 320 -13.10 0.09 -17.89
C MET A 320 -11.98 0.69 -18.74
N LEU A 321 -11.87 2.02 -18.80
CA LEU A 321 -10.79 2.69 -19.50
C LEU A 321 -9.41 2.29 -18.95
N LEU A 322 -9.27 2.16 -17.63
CA LEU A 322 -8.02 1.74 -17.00
C LEU A 322 -7.64 0.30 -17.39
N LYS A 323 -8.60 -0.62 -17.50
CA LYS A 323 -8.38 -1.99 -18.02
C LYS A 323 -8.01 -2.01 -19.49
N ASP A 324 -8.70 -1.24 -20.33
CA ASP A 324 -8.39 -1.16 -21.76
C ASP A 324 -6.94 -0.70 -21.97
N ILE A 325 -6.49 0.33 -21.23
CA ILE A 325 -5.10 0.79 -21.22
C ILE A 325 -4.17 -0.31 -20.71
N ALA A 326 -4.54 -1.00 -19.64
CA ALA A 326 -3.73 -2.06 -19.03
C ALA A 326 -3.45 -3.21 -20.00
N ASN A 327 -4.48 -3.72 -20.67
CA ASN A 327 -4.33 -4.83 -21.60
C ASN A 327 -3.66 -4.40 -22.91
N ALA A 328 -3.96 -3.19 -23.41
CA ALA A 328 -3.26 -2.64 -24.57
C ALA A 328 -1.77 -2.41 -24.31
N ILE A 329 -1.34 -2.02 -23.10
CA ILE A 329 0.10 -1.95 -22.76
C ILE A 329 0.69 -3.37 -22.70
N ALA A 330 0.09 -4.31 -21.96
CA ALA A 330 0.60 -5.67 -21.84
C ALA A 330 0.74 -6.41 -23.20
N ALA A 331 -0.22 -6.25 -24.11
CA ALA A 331 -0.24 -6.90 -25.42
C ALA A 331 0.77 -6.33 -26.43
N ASN A 332 1.08 -5.03 -26.32
CA ASN A 332 1.95 -4.31 -27.27
C ASN A 332 3.36 -4.06 -26.74
N HIS A 333 3.54 -4.05 -25.41
CA HIS A 333 4.79 -3.78 -24.71
C HIS A 333 5.09 -4.81 -23.59
N PRO A 334 5.33 -6.10 -23.93
CA PRO A 334 5.63 -7.14 -22.95
C PRO A 334 6.98 -6.95 -22.23
N GLU A 335 7.83 -6.01 -22.68
CA GLU A 335 9.06 -5.61 -21.99
C GLU A 335 8.82 -4.74 -20.75
N VAL A 336 7.62 -4.18 -20.60
CA VAL A 336 7.28 -3.20 -19.57
C VAL A 336 6.77 -3.88 -18.31
N TYR A 337 7.34 -3.52 -17.16
CA TYR A 337 6.88 -4.01 -15.88
C TYR A 337 5.62 -3.26 -15.43
N GLN A 338 4.47 -3.94 -15.49
CA GLN A 338 3.16 -3.33 -15.28
C GLN A 338 2.60 -3.64 -13.89
N ILE A 339 2.32 -2.59 -13.11
CA ILE A 339 1.74 -2.67 -11.77
C ILE A 339 0.41 -1.92 -11.74
N ILE A 340 -0.64 -2.58 -11.29
CA ILE A 340 -1.97 -2.01 -11.06
C ILE A 340 -2.13 -1.81 -9.56
N LEU A 341 -2.19 -0.56 -9.11
CA LEU A 341 -2.27 -0.19 -7.70
C LEU A 341 -3.68 0.30 -7.36
N LEU A 342 -4.40 -0.48 -6.55
CA LEU A 342 -5.79 -0.21 -6.16
C LEU A 342 -5.85 0.21 -4.68
N ILE A 343 -6.40 1.40 -4.38
CA ILE A 343 -6.36 2.03 -3.05
C ILE A 343 -7.76 2.52 -2.64
N ASP A 344 -8.25 2.06 -1.48
CA ASP A 344 -9.59 2.37 -0.94
C ASP A 344 -10.69 2.05 -1.96
N GLU A 345 -10.52 0.93 -2.67
CA GLU A 345 -11.43 0.43 -3.70
C GLU A 345 -12.07 -0.90 -3.29
N ARG A 346 -13.14 -1.30 -3.98
CA ARG A 346 -13.98 -2.43 -3.56
C ARG A 346 -13.38 -3.82 -3.85
N PRO A 347 -13.54 -4.81 -2.95
CA PRO A 347 -13.05 -6.18 -3.18
C PRO A 347 -13.53 -6.82 -4.49
N GLU A 348 -14.76 -6.54 -4.92
CA GLU A 348 -15.29 -7.03 -6.20
C GLU A 348 -14.56 -6.42 -7.41
N GLU A 349 -14.20 -5.13 -7.35
CA GLU A 349 -13.47 -4.42 -8.41
C GLU A 349 -11.99 -4.85 -8.45
N VAL A 350 -11.38 -5.12 -7.28
CA VAL A 350 -10.04 -5.74 -7.16
C VAL A 350 -10.01 -7.13 -7.79
N THR A 351 -10.98 -7.98 -7.45
CA THR A 351 -11.07 -9.36 -7.99
C THR A 351 -11.26 -9.36 -9.52
N ASP A 352 -12.04 -8.39 -10.02
CA ASP A 352 -12.30 -8.19 -11.44
C ASP A 352 -11.05 -7.69 -12.19
N MET A 353 -10.24 -6.80 -11.60
CA MET A 353 -8.91 -6.46 -12.12
C MET A 353 -7.97 -7.67 -12.16
N GLN A 354 -7.84 -8.39 -11.05
CA GLN A 354 -6.95 -9.57 -10.91
C GLN A 354 -7.21 -10.69 -11.92
N ARG A 355 -8.44 -10.81 -12.45
CA ARG A 355 -8.82 -11.86 -13.40
C ARG A 355 -8.76 -11.45 -14.87
N ASN A 356 -8.82 -10.14 -15.15
CA ASN A 356 -9.00 -9.62 -16.51
C ASN A 356 -7.86 -8.72 -16.99
N VAL A 357 -6.84 -8.48 -16.16
CA VAL A 357 -5.67 -7.68 -16.51
C VAL A 357 -4.39 -8.51 -16.44
N GLN A 358 -3.57 -8.43 -17.49
CA GLN A 358 -2.21 -8.99 -17.46
C GLN A 358 -1.26 -7.98 -16.81
N GLY A 359 -0.77 -8.32 -15.61
CA GLY A 359 0.14 -7.49 -14.83
C GLY A 359 0.09 -7.82 -13.34
N GLU A 360 0.94 -7.17 -12.56
CA GLU A 360 0.94 -7.30 -11.11
C GLU A 360 -0.17 -6.43 -10.51
N VAL A 361 -1.19 -7.05 -9.90
CA VAL A 361 -2.28 -6.31 -9.24
C VAL A 361 -2.07 -6.27 -7.74
N VAL A 362 -1.76 -5.08 -7.22
CA VAL A 362 -1.53 -4.80 -5.80
C VAL A 362 -2.68 -3.95 -5.26
N ALA A 363 -3.37 -4.43 -4.22
CA ALA A 363 -4.58 -3.80 -3.71
C ALA A 363 -4.58 -3.60 -2.19
N SER A 364 -5.22 -2.50 -1.77
CA SER A 364 -5.60 -2.21 -0.38
C SER A 364 -7.06 -1.77 -0.38
N THR A 365 -7.98 -2.71 -0.10
CA THR A 365 -9.43 -2.50 -0.16
C THR A 365 -9.92 -1.53 0.91
N PHE A 366 -11.12 -0.94 0.74
CA PHE A 366 -11.71 -0.01 1.72
C PHE A 366 -11.89 -0.59 3.14
N ASP A 367 -11.81 -1.92 3.33
CA ASP A 367 -11.84 -2.57 4.65
C ASP A 367 -10.56 -2.34 5.47
N LYS A 368 -9.51 -1.81 4.83
CA LYS A 368 -8.17 -1.60 5.39
C LYS A 368 -8.02 -0.20 6.00
N GLU A 369 -7.07 -0.05 6.91
CA GLU A 369 -6.81 1.27 7.49
C GLU A 369 -6.01 2.18 6.55
N ALA A 370 -6.20 3.50 6.68
CA ALA A 370 -5.46 4.49 5.88
C ALA A 370 -3.93 4.36 5.98
N HIS A 371 -3.42 3.85 7.11
CA HIS A 371 -1.99 3.59 7.29
C HIS A 371 -1.49 2.41 6.44
N GLU A 372 -2.32 1.39 6.19
CA GLU A 372 -2.02 0.27 5.30
C GLU A 372 -2.02 0.74 3.84
N HIS A 373 -3.00 1.53 3.42
CA HIS A 373 -3.04 2.12 2.07
C HIS A 373 -1.74 2.89 1.74
N VAL A 374 -1.31 3.76 2.67
CA VAL A 374 -0.08 4.54 2.54
C VAL A 374 1.15 3.64 2.51
N ARG A 375 1.19 2.57 3.32
CA ARG A 375 2.32 1.62 3.34
C ARG A 375 2.45 0.86 2.02
N VAL A 376 1.35 0.29 1.51
CA VAL A 376 1.33 -0.45 0.23
C VAL A 376 1.76 0.47 -0.92
N ALA A 377 1.21 1.67 -1.00
CA ALA A 377 1.59 2.64 -2.03
C ALA A 377 3.08 3.03 -1.96
N ASN A 378 3.63 3.24 -0.75
CA ASN A 378 5.06 3.53 -0.59
C ASN A 378 5.95 2.37 -1.06
N ILE A 379 5.61 1.11 -0.73
CA ILE A 379 6.40 -0.06 -1.15
C ILE A 379 6.36 -0.22 -2.67
N VAL A 380 5.18 -0.09 -3.30
CA VAL A 380 5.04 -0.15 -4.77
C VAL A 380 5.83 0.97 -5.45
N LEU A 381 5.80 2.19 -4.91
CA LEU A 381 6.59 3.31 -5.45
C LEU A 381 8.09 3.06 -5.36
N GLU A 382 8.59 2.56 -4.22
CA GLU A 382 10.00 2.25 -4.09
C GLU A 382 10.41 1.08 -4.98
N LYS A 383 9.59 0.02 -5.11
CA LYS A 383 9.80 -1.08 -6.06
C LYS A 383 9.97 -0.57 -7.49
N ALA A 384 9.05 0.28 -7.94
CA ALA A 384 9.09 0.87 -9.28
C ALA A 384 10.37 1.71 -9.49
N LYS A 385 10.80 2.50 -8.50
CA LYS A 385 12.09 3.23 -8.57
C LYS A 385 13.28 2.29 -8.69
N ARG A 386 13.34 1.20 -7.90
CA ARG A 386 14.44 0.22 -7.95
C ARG A 386 14.54 -0.48 -9.30
N LEU A 387 13.40 -0.84 -9.90
CA LEU A 387 13.35 -1.41 -11.25
C LEU A 387 13.89 -0.43 -12.31
N VAL A 388 13.53 0.86 -12.22
CA VAL A 388 14.04 1.91 -13.12
C VAL A 388 15.52 2.23 -12.90
N GLU A 389 16.03 2.20 -11.66
CA GLU A 389 17.47 2.24 -11.35
C GLU A 389 18.24 1.09 -12.03
N CYS A 390 17.56 -0.03 -12.31
CA CYS A 390 18.09 -1.19 -13.00
C CYS A 390 17.78 -1.21 -14.52
N GLY A 391 17.26 -0.11 -15.09
CA GLY A 391 17.05 0.03 -16.52
C GLY A 391 15.69 -0.45 -17.06
N HIS A 392 14.75 -0.85 -16.21
CA HIS A 392 13.43 -1.33 -16.65
C HIS A 392 12.47 -0.19 -16.94
N ASP A 393 11.63 -0.35 -17.95
CA ASP A 393 10.42 0.46 -18.12
C ASP A 393 9.32 -0.05 -17.19
N VAL A 394 8.73 0.85 -16.41
CA VAL A 394 7.70 0.53 -15.40
C VAL A 394 6.47 1.41 -15.60
N VAL A 395 5.28 0.79 -15.56
CA VAL A 395 3.99 1.48 -15.60
C VAL A 395 3.22 1.20 -14.32
N ILE A 396 2.84 2.25 -13.59
CA ILE A 396 1.88 2.17 -12.48
C ILE A 396 0.53 2.70 -12.96
N LEU A 397 -0.50 1.85 -12.93
CA LEU A 397 -1.90 2.22 -13.11
C LEU A 397 -2.54 2.40 -11.74
N LEU A 398 -2.72 3.64 -11.30
CA LEU A 398 -3.21 3.96 -9.95
C LEU A 398 -4.71 4.27 -9.96
N ASP A 399 -5.46 3.46 -9.21
CA ASP A 399 -6.85 3.73 -8.88
C ASP A 399 -7.02 3.92 -7.35
N SER A 400 -7.08 5.14 -6.81
CA SER A 400 -6.99 6.46 -7.46
C SER A 400 -6.11 7.42 -6.66
N ILE A 401 -5.59 8.47 -7.31
CA ILE A 401 -4.75 9.47 -6.63
C ILE A 401 -5.55 10.25 -5.57
N THR A 402 -6.84 10.47 -5.82
CA THR A 402 -7.75 11.14 -4.87
C THR A 402 -7.90 10.34 -3.58
N ARG A 403 -8.10 9.02 -3.69
CA ARG A 403 -8.20 8.08 -2.55
C ARG A 403 -6.89 8.01 -1.77
N LEU A 404 -5.76 7.89 -2.48
CA LEU A 404 -4.44 7.91 -1.87
C LEU A 404 -4.16 9.23 -1.12
N ALA A 405 -4.50 10.38 -1.70
CA ALA A 405 -4.35 11.68 -1.05
C ALA A 405 -5.20 11.82 0.22
N ARG A 406 -6.44 11.29 0.22
CA ARG A 406 -7.27 11.18 1.43
C ARG A 406 -6.59 10.34 2.51
N ALA A 407 -6.03 9.18 2.16
CA ALA A 407 -5.33 8.32 3.11
C ALA A 407 -4.10 9.03 3.75
N TYR A 408 -3.28 9.72 2.95
CA TYR A 408 -2.19 10.54 3.49
C TYR A 408 -2.68 11.66 4.41
N ASN A 409 -3.79 12.33 4.09
CA ASN A 409 -4.37 13.37 4.95
C ASN A 409 -4.82 12.84 6.32
N THR A 410 -5.37 11.63 6.37
CA THR A 410 -5.80 10.99 7.64
C THR A 410 -4.61 10.52 8.48
N VAL A 411 -3.52 10.07 7.86
CA VAL A 411 -2.32 9.53 8.55
C VAL A 411 -1.32 10.62 8.97
N GLN A 412 -1.37 11.78 8.34
CA GLN A 412 -0.45 12.88 8.64
C GLN A 412 -0.75 13.51 10.01
N PRO A 413 0.24 13.69 10.91
CA PRO A 413 0.07 14.51 12.11
C PRO A 413 -0.36 15.94 11.74
N ALA A 414 -1.35 16.47 12.45
CA ALA A 414 -1.93 17.78 12.17
C ALA A 414 -0.87 18.90 12.24
N SER A 415 -0.72 19.67 11.16
CA SER A 415 0.23 20.80 11.08
C SER A 415 -0.27 22.08 11.77
N GLY A 416 -1.53 22.09 12.21
CA GLY A 416 -2.24 23.28 12.68
C GLY A 416 -2.69 24.22 11.55
N LYS A 417 -2.42 23.90 10.28
CA LYS A 417 -2.83 24.68 9.10
C LYS A 417 -3.69 23.82 8.18
N VAL A 418 -5.00 24.07 8.21
CA VAL A 418 -5.99 23.37 7.38
C VAL A 418 -6.41 24.29 6.23
N LEU A 419 -6.28 23.78 5.01
CA LEU A 419 -6.71 24.41 3.77
C LEU A 419 -8.24 24.32 3.61
N SER A 420 -8.78 24.97 2.58
CA SER A 420 -10.17 24.74 2.17
C SER A 420 -10.45 23.24 1.96
N GLY A 421 -11.67 22.79 2.24
CA GLY A 421 -12.05 21.38 2.09
C GLY A 421 -11.54 20.43 3.18
N GLY A 422 -10.81 20.91 4.20
CA GLY A 422 -10.37 20.07 5.33
C GLY A 422 -9.05 19.32 5.08
N VAL A 423 -8.27 19.74 4.09
CA VAL A 423 -6.96 19.17 3.76
C VAL A 423 -5.88 19.86 4.59
N ASP A 424 -4.99 19.10 5.25
CA ASP A 424 -3.83 19.66 5.95
C ASP A 424 -2.79 20.17 4.93
N ALA A 425 -2.21 21.35 5.19
CA ALA A 425 -1.27 21.99 4.27
C ALA A 425 -0.06 21.12 3.89
N ASN A 426 0.36 20.19 4.75
CA ASN A 426 1.48 19.29 4.49
C ASN A 426 1.05 17.93 3.91
N ALA A 427 -0.24 17.57 3.99
CA ALA A 427 -0.74 16.24 3.60
C ALA A 427 -0.50 15.92 2.12
N LEU A 428 -0.63 16.92 1.24
CA LEU A 428 -0.48 16.73 -0.21
C LEU A 428 0.97 16.57 -0.68
N HIS A 429 1.97 16.88 0.15
CA HIS A 429 3.39 16.80 -0.25
C HIS A 429 3.82 15.37 -0.63
N LYS A 430 3.39 14.35 0.13
CA LYS A 430 3.71 12.94 -0.18
C LYS A 430 2.97 12.43 -1.43
N PRO A 431 1.64 12.61 -1.58
CA PRO A 431 0.92 12.36 -2.84
C PRO A 431 1.55 13.03 -4.07
N LYS A 432 1.95 14.32 -3.96
CA LYS A 432 2.64 15.02 -5.06
C LYS A 432 4.00 14.40 -5.40
N ARG A 433 4.79 13.99 -4.39
CA ARG A 433 6.06 13.28 -4.62
C ARG A 433 5.85 11.87 -5.21
N PHE A 434 4.75 11.20 -4.89
CA PHE A 434 4.37 9.93 -5.52
C PHE A 434 4.09 10.15 -7.01
N PHE A 435 3.17 11.04 -7.36
CA PHE A 435 2.78 11.27 -8.77
C PHE A 435 3.91 11.91 -9.59
N GLY A 436 4.65 12.84 -8.98
CA GLY A 436 5.85 13.48 -9.54
C GLY A 436 7.10 12.57 -9.59
N ALA A 437 6.99 11.31 -9.15
CA ALA A 437 8.04 10.33 -9.43
C ALA A 437 8.07 9.96 -10.92
N ALA A 438 6.92 9.97 -11.61
CA ALA A 438 6.84 9.68 -13.04
C ALA A 438 7.74 10.59 -13.88
N ARG A 439 8.62 9.96 -14.66
CA ARG A 439 9.66 10.59 -15.51
C ARG A 439 10.27 9.57 -16.46
N ASN A 440 10.74 10.03 -17.61
CA ASN A 440 11.69 9.30 -18.44
C ASN A 440 13.12 9.55 -17.89
N ILE A 441 14.06 8.60 -18.01
CA ILE A 441 15.45 8.77 -17.56
C ILE A 441 16.41 8.75 -18.74
N GLU A 442 17.43 9.61 -18.71
CA GLU A 442 18.55 9.53 -19.63
C GLU A 442 19.44 8.32 -19.37
N GLY A 443 19.58 7.42 -20.35
CA GLY A 443 20.47 6.25 -20.25
C GLY A 443 19.99 5.16 -19.27
N GLY A 444 18.72 5.20 -18.86
CA GLY A 444 18.08 4.21 -17.99
C GLY A 444 16.68 3.84 -18.49
N GLY A 445 15.87 3.24 -17.62
CA GLY A 445 14.46 2.93 -17.91
C GLY A 445 13.53 4.13 -17.67
N SER A 446 12.23 3.90 -17.64
CA SER A 446 11.25 4.96 -17.41
C SER A 446 10.20 4.60 -16.33
N LEU A 447 9.75 5.59 -15.57
CA LEU A 447 8.61 5.44 -14.66
C LEU A 447 7.41 6.19 -15.21
N SER A 448 6.41 5.45 -15.67
CA SER A 448 5.12 6.00 -16.10
C SER A 448 4.10 5.82 -14.97
N ILE A 449 3.32 6.86 -14.65
CA ILE A 449 2.21 6.75 -13.71
C ILE A 449 0.97 7.33 -14.37
N ILE A 450 -0.03 6.47 -14.58
CA ILE A 450 -1.36 6.85 -15.07
C ILE A 450 -2.30 6.69 -13.88
N ALA A 451 -2.70 7.81 -13.29
CA ALA A 451 -3.57 7.81 -12.13
C ALA A 451 -4.97 8.30 -12.49
N THR A 452 -6.00 7.68 -11.91
CA THR A 452 -7.36 8.22 -12.00
C THR A 452 -7.59 9.26 -10.90
N ALA A 453 -8.34 10.31 -11.22
CA ALA A 453 -8.71 11.39 -10.30
C ALA A 453 -10.22 11.61 -10.34
N LEU A 454 -10.84 11.71 -9.16
CA LEU A 454 -12.28 11.89 -9.00
C LEU A 454 -12.63 13.39 -8.95
N THR A 455 -13.60 13.79 -9.79
CA THR A 455 -14.24 15.13 -9.74
C THR A 455 -15.74 15.00 -9.47
N ASP A 456 -16.37 16.14 -9.14
CA ASP A 456 -17.82 16.26 -8.97
C ASP A 456 -18.44 15.27 -7.96
N THR A 457 -17.64 14.88 -6.96
CA THR A 457 -18.05 13.97 -5.87
C THR A 457 -18.97 14.65 -4.83
N GLY A 458 -19.15 15.97 -4.93
CA GLY A 458 -19.77 16.80 -3.90
C GLY A 458 -18.87 17.07 -2.68
N SER A 459 -17.61 16.63 -2.70
CA SER A 459 -16.65 16.85 -1.62
C SER A 459 -15.65 17.94 -1.99
N LYS A 460 -15.70 19.07 -1.29
CA LYS A 460 -14.69 20.14 -1.40
C LYS A 460 -13.25 19.67 -1.17
N MET A 461 -13.07 18.57 -0.44
CA MET A 461 -11.77 17.93 -0.26
C MET A 461 -11.21 17.40 -1.59
N ASP A 462 -12.05 16.74 -2.40
CA ASP A 462 -11.66 16.17 -3.69
C ASP A 462 -11.40 17.27 -4.73
N GLU A 463 -12.21 18.33 -4.72
CA GLU A 463 -12.00 19.53 -5.55
C GLU A 463 -10.62 20.17 -5.30
N VAL A 464 -10.25 20.33 -4.02
CA VAL A 464 -8.95 20.89 -3.62
C VAL A 464 -7.80 19.92 -3.95
N ILE A 465 -7.97 18.62 -3.73
CA ILE A 465 -7.00 17.61 -4.16
C ILE A 465 -6.79 17.68 -5.68
N PHE A 466 -7.86 17.75 -6.46
CA PHE A 466 -7.80 17.77 -7.92
C PHE A 466 -7.07 19.01 -8.45
N GLU A 467 -7.44 20.22 -8.01
CA GLU A 467 -6.76 21.46 -8.45
C GLU A 467 -5.27 21.48 -8.06
N GLU A 468 -4.91 20.87 -6.92
CA GLU A 468 -3.52 20.73 -6.48
C GLU A 468 -2.71 19.70 -7.30
N PHE A 469 -3.36 18.80 -8.04
CA PHE A 469 -2.74 17.80 -8.94
C PHE A 469 -2.81 18.16 -10.43
N LYS A 470 -3.49 19.25 -10.77
CA LYS A 470 -3.71 19.75 -12.13
C LYS A 470 -2.48 20.45 -12.73
N GLY A 471 -1.51 20.85 -11.90
CA GLY A 471 -0.17 21.34 -12.29
C GLY A 471 0.92 20.31 -12.00
#